data_AF-A0A535RTJ7-F1
#
_entry.id   AF-A0A535RTJ7-F1
#
_cell.length_a   1.000
_cell.length_b   1.000
_cell.length_c   1.000
_cell.angle_alpha   90.00
_cell.angle_beta   90.00
_cell.angle_gamma   90.00
#
_symmetry.space_group_name_H-M   'P 1'
#
loop_
_entity.id
_entity.type
_entity.pdbx_description
1 polymer ?
#
loop_
_entity_poly.entity_id
_entity_poly.type
_entity_poly.pdbx_seq_one_letter_code
_entity_poly.pdbx_strand_id
1 'polypeptide(L)'
;MDFPADSFDAVVSTLTLCTVPDDARAVAEAKRVLRPGGRFPLLEHVRSDVLPVRVVQRILDPLAIRVTADHLTREPLSVCGPPDSESTGSSERD
;
A
#
# COMPACT_ATOMS: atom_id res chain seq x y z
N MET A 1 -4.85 6.73 -17.66
CA MET A 1 -4.09 7.93 -18.04
C MET A 1 -2.81 7.43 -18.68
N ASP A 2 -2.46 7.93 -19.86
CA ASP A 2 -1.21 7.51 -20.52
C ASP A 2 -0.08 8.47 -20.14
N PHE A 3 0.71 8.09 -19.14
CA PHE A 3 1.97 8.77 -18.81
C PHE A 3 3.15 8.06 -19.51
N PRO A 4 4.19 8.79 -19.95
CA PRO A 4 5.42 8.18 -20.44
C PRO A 4 6.09 7.28 -19.38
N ALA A 5 6.90 6.32 -19.82
CA ALA A 5 7.78 5.61 -18.90
C ALA A 5 8.88 6.56 -18.38
N ASP A 6 9.44 6.27 -17.21
CA ASP A 6 10.57 7.02 -16.62
C ASP A 6 10.33 8.54 -16.52
N SER A 7 9.08 8.95 -16.29
CA SER A 7 8.71 10.37 -16.28
C SER A 7 8.76 11.02 -14.89
N PHE A 8 8.65 10.23 -13.82
CA PHE A 8 8.57 10.72 -12.45
C PHE A 8 9.75 10.27 -11.59
N ASP A 9 10.17 11.14 -10.68
CA ASP A 9 11.18 10.83 -9.65
C ASP A 9 10.56 10.15 -8.43
N ALA A 10 9.27 10.35 -8.19
CA ALA A 10 8.53 9.68 -7.12
C ALA A 10 7.05 9.48 -7.48
N VAL A 11 6.47 8.38 -6.97
CA VAL A 11 5.03 8.11 -6.94
C VAL A 11 4.65 7.86 -5.49
N VAL A 12 3.59 8.49 -4.98
CA VAL A 12 3.19 8.35 -3.57
C VAL A 12 1.82 7.70 -3.51
N SER A 13 1.68 6.63 -2.72
CA SER A 13 0.37 6.02 -2.42
C SER A 13 0.04 6.22 -0.95
N THR A 14 -1.13 6.79 -0.67
CA THR A 14 -1.60 7.04 0.70
C THR A 14 -3.04 6.56 0.84
N LEU A 15 -3.23 5.44 1.53
CA LEU A 15 -4.52 4.81 1.80
C LEU A 15 -5.33 4.57 0.52
N THR A 16 -4.65 4.27 -0.59
CA THR A 16 -5.27 4.17 -1.91
C THR A 16 -5.24 2.75 -2.44
N LEU A 17 -4.15 2.00 -2.26
CA LEU A 17 -4.03 0.65 -2.83
C LEU A 17 -5.01 -0.35 -2.22
N CYS A 18 -5.48 -0.12 -0.99
CA CYS A 18 -6.51 -0.94 -0.36
C CYS A 18 -7.88 -0.86 -1.04
N THR A 19 -8.15 0.19 -1.84
CA THR A 19 -9.42 0.41 -2.54
C THR A 19 -9.36 0.15 -4.05
N VAL A 20 -8.15 0.01 -4.60
CA VAL A 20 -7.96 -0.25 -6.02
C VAL A 20 -8.28 -1.74 -6.32
N PRO A 21 -9.14 -2.04 -7.31
CA PRO A 21 -9.53 -3.41 -7.62
C PRO A 21 -8.33 -4.31 -7.96
N ASP A 22 -7.37 -3.78 -8.74
CA ASP A 22 -6.15 -4.46 -9.19
C ASP A 22 -4.92 -3.66 -8.74
N ASP A 23 -4.51 -3.88 -7.49
CA ASP A 23 -3.33 -3.25 -6.87
C ASP A 23 -2.03 -3.66 -7.58
N ALA A 24 -1.91 -4.90 -8.03
CA ALA A 24 -0.76 -5.41 -8.76
C ALA A 24 -0.55 -4.61 -10.04
N ARG A 25 -1.61 -4.36 -10.81
CA ARG A 25 -1.53 -3.50 -11.99
C ARG A 25 -1.22 -2.05 -11.64
N ALA A 26 -1.77 -1.53 -10.54
CA ALA A 26 -1.48 -0.17 -10.09
C ALA A 26 -0.01 0.00 -9.68
N VAL A 27 0.56 -0.98 -8.96
CA VAL A 27 1.98 -1.00 -8.58
C VAL A 27 2.88 -1.19 -9.81
N ALA A 28 2.49 -2.05 -10.75
CA ALA A 28 3.22 -2.22 -12.01
C ALA A 28 3.28 -0.92 -12.82
N GLU A 29 2.17 -0.19 -12.87
CA GLU A 29 2.10 1.11 -13.53
C GLU A 29 2.93 2.17 -12.80
N ALA A 30 2.86 2.22 -11.45
CA ALA A 30 3.71 3.09 -10.66
C ALA A 30 5.20 2.84 -10.92
N LYS A 31 5.62 1.57 -11.00
CA LYS A 31 7.00 1.18 -11.36
C LYS A 31 7.37 1.57 -12.79
N ARG A 32 6.45 1.49 -13.75
CA ARG A 32 6.70 1.85 -15.16
C ARG A 32 6.96 3.34 -15.35
N VAL A 33 6.24 4.19 -14.61
CA VAL A 33 6.34 5.64 -14.76
C VAL A 33 7.48 6.25 -13.93
N LEU A 34 8.03 5.49 -12.98
CA LEU A 34 9.21 5.88 -12.21
C LEU A 34 10.47 5.76 -13.04
N ARG A 35 11.34 6.77 -12.94
CA ARG A 35 12.71 6.71 -13.46
C ARG A 35 13.49 5.59 -12.78
N PRO A 36 14.59 5.10 -13.41
CA PRO A 36 15.54 4.25 -12.72
C PRO A 36 16.07 4.95 -11.45
N GLY A 37 15.88 4.32 -10.28
CA GLY A 37 16.22 4.92 -8.98
C GLY A 37 15.16 5.86 -8.38
N GLY A 38 13.99 6.00 -9.03
CA GLY A 38 12.84 6.73 -8.50
C GLY A 38 12.23 6.06 -7.27
N ARG A 39 11.49 6.84 -6.47
CA ARG A 39 10.98 6.42 -5.16
C ARG A 39 9.49 6.08 -5.21
N PHE A 40 9.08 5.03 -4.53
CA PHE A 40 7.66 4.68 -4.36
C PHE A 40 7.29 4.58 -2.87
N PRO A 41 7.17 5.70 -2.12
CA PRO A 41 6.72 5.64 -0.73
C PRO A 41 5.23 5.24 -0.63
N LEU A 42 4.95 4.29 0.27
CA LEU A 42 3.61 3.82 0.60
C LEU A 42 3.25 4.16 2.04
N LEU A 43 2.10 4.79 2.22
CA LEU A 43 1.42 4.93 3.51
C LEU A 43 0.08 4.19 3.41
N GLU A 44 0.07 2.91 3.76
CA GLU A 44 -1.10 2.04 3.68
C GLU A 44 -1.38 1.39 5.04
N HIS A 45 -2.62 0.96 5.29
CA HIS A 45 -2.90 0.09 6.42
C HIS A 45 -2.21 -1.27 6.19
N VAL A 46 -1.45 -1.73 7.17
CA VAL A 46 -0.91 -3.09 7.20
C VAL A 46 -1.70 -3.95 8.16
N ARG A 47 -1.73 -5.25 7.90
CA ARG A 47 -2.32 -6.23 8.82
C ARG A 47 -1.58 -6.15 10.15
N SER A 48 -2.32 -5.98 11.24
CA SER A 48 -1.71 -5.88 12.57
C SER A 48 -1.18 -7.24 13.04
N ASP A 49 0.02 -7.28 13.60
CA ASP A 49 0.59 -8.48 14.26
C ASP A 49 -0.01 -8.76 15.63
N VAL A 50 -0.79 -7.82 16.17
CA VAL A 50 -1.48 -7.96 17.45
C VAL A 50 -2.79 -8.72 17.24
N LEU A 51 -2.86 -9.94 17.80
CA LEU A 51 -3.98 -10.89 17.63
C LEU A 51 -5.38 -10.28 17.85
N PRO A 52 -5.64 -9.54 18.95
CA PRO A 52 -6.92 -8.85 19.14
C PRO A 52 -7.25 -7.84 18.03
N VAL A 53 -6.27 -7.06 17.59
CA VAL A 53 -6.45 -6.05 16.54
C VAL A 53 -6.73 -6.72 15.19
N ARG A 54 -6.05 -7.83 14.89
CA ARG A 54 -6.27 -8.62 13.67
C ARG A 54 -7.69 -9.20 13.59
N VAL A 55 -8.23 -9.65 14.72
CA VAL A 55 -9.61 -10.17 14.79
C VAL A 55 -10.61 -9.04 14.54
N VAL A 56 -10.39 -7.87 15.13
CA VAL A 56 -11.23 -6.68 14.88
C VAL A 56 -11.14 -6.25 13.42
N GLN A 57 -9.95 -6.18 12.82
CA GLN A 57 -9.76 -5.87 11.40
C GLN A 57 -10.56 -6.82 10.50
N ARG A 58 -10.52 -8.12 10.78
CA ARG A 58 -11.24 -9.13 9.99
C ARG A 58 -12.77 -9.07 10.12
N ILE A 59 -13.28 -8.64 11.27
CA ILE A 59 -14.72 -8.47 11.50
C ILE A 59 -15.23 -7.19 10.81
N LEU A 60 -14.44 -6.12 10.81
CA LEU A 60 -14.80 -4.84 10.20
C LEU A 60 -14.58 -4.80 8.69
N ASP A 61 -13.72 -5.67 8.15
CA ASP A 61 -13.40 -5.79 6.71
C ASP A 61 -14.63 -5.78 5.78
N PRO A 62 -15.68 -6.62 5.97
CA PRO A 62 -16.86 -6.59 5.10
C PRO A 62 -17.69 -5.31 5.20
N LEU A 63 -17.61 -4.58 6.31
CA LEU A 63 -18.27 -3.29 6.48
C LEU A 63 -17.45 -2.17 5.82
N ALA A 64 -16.13 -2.21 5.97
CA ALA A 64 -15.18 -1.28 5.34
C ALA A 64 -15.23 -1.38 3.81
N ILE A 65 -15.25 -2.59 3.25
CA ILE A 65 -15.43 -2.81 1.80
C ILE A 65 -16.74 -2.17 1.30
N ARG A 66 -17.80 -2.20 2.13
CA ARG A 66 -19.13 -1.72 1.73
C ARG A 66 -19.31 -0.22 1.86
N VAL A 67 -18.57 0.42 2.77
CA VAL A 67 -18.73 1.84 3.11
C VAL A 67 -17.61 2.70 2.50
N THR A 68 -16.37 2.20 2.49
CA THR A 68 -15.18 2.93 2.06
C THR A 68 -14.42 2.24 0.93
N ALA A 69 -14.90 1.09 0.44
CA ALA A 69 -14.19 0.21 -0.49
C ALA A 69 -12.82 -0.24 0.02
N ASP A 70 -12.62 -0.22 1.34
CA ASP A 70 -11.33 -0.49 1.97
C ASP A 70 -11.20 -1.97 2.35
N HIS A 71 -10.25 -2.66 1.73
CA HIS A 71 -9.85 -4.02 2.09
C HIS A 71 -8.81 -3.99 3.22
N LEU A 72 -9.28 -3.95 4.46
CA LEU A 72 -8.48 -3.83 5.70
C LEU A 72 -7.53 -5.02 5.93
N THR A 73 -7.77 -6.16 5.27
CA THR A 73 -6.93 -7.36 5.38
C THR A 73 -5.93 -7.53 4.22
N ARG A 74 -5.97 -6.66 3.21
CA ARG A 74 -5.02 -6.70 2.08
C ARG A 74 -3.64 -6.28 2.58
N GLU A 75 -2.60 -7.03 2.20
CA GLU A 75 -1.20 -6.71 2.52
C GLU A 75 -0.49 -6.20 1.26
N PRO A 76 -0.37 -4.86 1.06
CA PRO A 76 0.27 -4.27 -0.13
C PRO A 76 1.75 -4.63 -0.27
N LEU A 77 2.39 -4.94 0.87
CA LEU A 77 3.81 -5.32 0.94
C LEU A 77 4.13 -6.60 0.15
N SER A 78 3.15 -7.49 -0.03
CA SER A 78 3.33 -8.71 -0.83
C SER A 78 3.54 -8.43 -2.33
N VAL A 79 3.05 -7.29 -2.83
CA VAL A 79 3.14 -6.86 -4.24
C VAL A 79 4.34 -5.95 -4.48
N CYS A 80 4.74 -5.17 -3.47
CA CYS A 80 5.85 -4.22 -3.60
C CYS A 80 7.23 -4.91 -3.55
N GLY A 81 7.35 -6.05 -2.86
CA GLY A 81 8.64 -6.64 -2.45
C GLY A 81 9.05 -6.16 -1.05
N PRO A 82 10.05 -6.78 -0.40
CA PRO A 82 10.53 -6.30 0.90
C PRO A 82 10.96 -4.83 0.78
N PRO A 83 10.71 -3.99 1.80
CA PRO A 83 11.05 -2.58 1.74
C PRO A 83 12.57 -2.46 1.63
N ASP A 84 13.04 -1.95 0.49
CA ASP A 84 14.38 -1.41 0.39
C ASP A 84 14.52 -0.36 1.50
N SER A 85 15.51 -0.58 2.36
CA SER A 85 15.72 0.08 3.64
C SER A 85 15.57 1.61 3.59
N GLU A 86 14.40 2.16 3.94
CA GLU A 86 14.25 3.53 4.47
C GLU A 86 12.82 3.93 4.92
N SER A 87 11.84 3.03 5.00
CA SER A 87 10.55 3.34 5.63
C SER A 87 10.60 3.12 7.15
N THR A 88 11.43 3.90 7.84
CA THR A 88 11.41 4.02 9.30
C THR A 88 10.16 4.81 9.70
N GLY A 89 9.01 4.15 9.68
CA GLY A 89 7.80 4.63 10.32
C GLY A 89 7.89 4.29 11.81
N SER A 90 8.20 5.30 12.62
CA SER A 90 8.19 5.30 14.09
C SER A 90 7.30 4.24 14.73
N SER A 91 7.92 3.16 15.23
CA SER A 91 7.46 2.46 16.42
C SER A 91 8.34 2.91 17.58
N GLU A 92 8.18 4.16 17.97
CA GLU A 92 8.66 4.64 19.24
C GLU A 92 7.64 4.19 20.29
N ARG A 93 8.04 3.25 21.15
CA ARG A 93 7.74 3.22 22.59
C ARG A 93 8.25 1.93 23.24
N ASP A 94 9.21 2.12 24.14
CA ASP A 94 9.35 1.38 25.40
C ASP A 94 8.01 1.21 26.14
#